data_AF-A0A932CLA6-F1
#
_entry.id   AF-A0A932CLA6-F1
#
_cell.length_a   1.000
_cell.length_b   1.000
_cell.length_c   1.000
_cell.angle_alpha   90.00
_cell.angle_beta   90.00
_cell.angle_gamma   90.00
#
_symmetry.space_group_name_H-M   'P 1'
#
loop_
_entity.id
_entity.type
_entity.pdbx_description
1 polymer ?
#
loop_
_entity_poly.entity_id
_entity_poly.type
_entity_poly.pdbx_seq_one_letter_code
_entity_poly.pdbx_strand_id
1 'polypeptide(L)'
;MKLGQFFFARQARRAKSSRSKRGKTHPRRHKILLEPLESRLLLSADLQIPVPALNLNTPSIDTDDTLPALTQGVESPDHLAGLEAIESQPLLSGLVAHWIGGSGNWSDPTKWDIGVVPNNSGDTMYTVVIDLTDADPVITVDQNVTISGLTNAESMDVQAGTFNVSGAVNNTGTIEVVGTSATTTFSNNVINSGTISAAAGILRFASATVSNVGRTITADGGIVEVANSTMNGGTLVATDKANSFVRFSGDVTLNGVPWEDPGTGEFQVHGTTRLLGDYETQLPAGYRLVVQSDWWAPA
;
A
#
# COMPACT_ATOMS: atom_id res chain seq x y z
N MET A 1 -66.88 8.34 -34.23
CA MET A 1 -67.04 9.41 -33.21
C MET A 1 -67.52 8.77 -31.90
N LYS A 2 -67.03 9.25 -30.74
CA LYS A 2 -66.88 8.52 -29.46
C LYS A 2 -68.20 7.97 -28.84
N LEU A 3 -68.11 6.80 -28.20
CA LEU A 3 -69.19 6.07 -27.51
C LEU A 3 -68.70 5.43 -26.18
N GLY A 4 -69.47 5.60 -25.08
CA GLY A 4 -69.52 4.83 -23.80
C GLY A 4 -68.30 4.91 -22.86
N GLN A 5 -68.31 5.46 -21.62
CA GLN A 5 -69.10 5.21 -20.39
C GLN A 5 -69.28 3.72 -20.02
N PHE A 6 -68.94 3.34 -18.77
CA PHE A 6 -69.85 2.75 -17.76
C PHE A 6 -69.12 2.39 -16.42
N PHE A 7 -69.54 3.06 -15.31
CA PHE A 7 -69.72 2.62 -13.88
C PHE A 7 -68.56 2.10 -12.98
N PHE A 8 -68.55 2.18 -11.63
CA PHE A 8 -69.49 2.59 -10.56
C PHE A 8 -68.69 3.07 -9.31
N ALA A 9 -69.32 3.87 -8.45
CA ALA A 9 -68.79 4.50 -7.24
C ALA A 9 -68.74 3.62 -5.97
N ARG A 10 -67.83 3.92 -5.01
CA ARG A 10 -68.16 3.97 -3.56
C ARG A 10 -67.05 4.67 -2.73
N GLN A 11 -67.47 5.63 -1.91
CA GLN A 11 -66.66 6.37 -0.92
C GLN A 11 -66.14 5.47 0.22
N ALA A 12 -64.98 5.76 0.81
CA ALA A 12 -64.89 6.52 2.08
C ALA A 12 -63.50 6.49 2.77
N ARG A 13 -63.27 7.53 3.58
CA ARG A 13 -62.38 7.66 4.76
C ARG A 13 -60.94 8.14 4.55
N ARG A 14 -60.87 9.46 4.52
CA ARG A 14 -59.83 10.35 5.05
C ARG A 14 -59.24 9.83 6.37
N ALA A 15 -57.98 9.38 6.34
CA ALA A 15 -57.14 9.23 7.51
C ALA A 15 -56.10 10.37 7.52
N LYS A 16 -56.20 11.29 8.48
CA LYS A 16 -55.15 12.27 8.77
C LYS A 16 -54.00 11.53 9.47
N SER A 17 -52.97 11.18 8.71
CA SER A 17 -51.68 10.76 9.28
C SER A 17 -50.97 11.98 9.86
N SER A 18 -50.91 12.06 11.19
CA SER A 18 -50.06 13.00 11.92
C SER A 18 -48.61 12.58 11.75
N ARG A 19 -47.92 13.22 10.81
CA ARG A 19 -46.47 13.05 10.63
C ARG A 19 -45.75 13.64 11.85
N SER A 20 -45.34 12.77 12.76
CA SER A 20 -44.43 13.09 13.87
C SER A 20 -43.17 13.75 13.32
N LYS A 21 -42.93 15.01 13.69
CA LYS A 21 -41.67 15.71 13.42
C LYS A 21 -40.58 15.04 14.25
N ARG A 22 -39.91 14.06 13.67
CA ARG A 22 -38.66 13.51 14.20
C ARG A 22 -37.65 14.66 14.21
N GLY A 23 -37.39 15.21 15.39
CA GLY A 23 -36.39 16.26 15.59
C GLY A 23 -35.06 15.76 15.05
N LYS A 24 -34.46 16.54 14.15
CA LYS A 24 -33.09 16.30 13.69
C LYS A 24 -32.18 16.51 14.90
N THR A 25 -31.79 15.43 15.57
CA THR A 25 -30.73 15.44 16.56
C THR A 25 -29.45 15.75 15.81
N HIS A 26 -28.96 16.99 15.97
CA HIS A 26 -27.65 17.36 15.44
C HIS A 26 -26.56 16.49 16.11
N PRO A 27 -25.63 15.90 15.33
CA PRO A 27 -24.51 15.16 15.91
C PRO A 27 -23.73 16.09 16.83
N ARG A 28 -23.48 15.63 18.06
CA ARG A 28 -22.74 16.38 19.07
C ARG A 28 -21.30 16.56 18.59
N ARG A 29 -20.88 17.83 18.47
CA ARG A 29 -19.50 18.21 18.15
C ARG A 29 -18.59 17.82 19.31
N HIS A 30 -17.89 16.70 19.19
CA HIS A 30 -16.74 16.43 20.04
C HIS A 30 -15.55 17.14 19.40
N LYS A 31 -15.16 18.29 20.00
CA LYS A 31 -13.87 18.90 19.70
C LYS A 31 -12.82 18.03 20.37
N ILE A 32 -12.05 17.30 19.58
CA ILE A 32 -10.82 16.66 20.07
C ILE A 32 -9.83 17.81 20.23
N LEU A 33 -9.51 18.15 21.48
CA LEU A 33 -8.42 19.06 21.80
C LEU A 33 -7.14 18.23 21.68
N LEU A 34 -6.37 18.43 20.61
CA LEU A 34 -5.05 17.85 20.48
C LEU A 34 -4.09 18.78 21.19
N GLU A 35 -3.61 18.35 22.36
CA GLU A 35 -2.54 19.07 23.06
C GLU A 35 -1.26 18.93 22.22
N PRO A 36 -0.57 20.04 21.90
CA PRO A 36 0.70 19.98 21.19
C PRO A 36 1.68 19.20 22.06
N LEU A 37 2.26 18.13 21.51
CA LEU A 37 3.38 17.44 22.14
C LEU A 37 4.56 18.42 22.15
N GLU A 38 4.79 19.04 23.31
CA GLU A 38 6.03 19.77 23.56
C GLU A 38 7.21 18.85 23.19
N SER A 39 8.12 19.38 22.40
CA SER A 39 9.34 18.72 21.99
C SER A 39 10.15 18.33 23.23
N ARG A 40 9.98 17.08 23.68
CA ARG A 40 10.90 16.46 24.62
C ARG A 40 12.23 16.30 23.89
N LEU A 41 13.05 17.34 23.99
CA LEU A 41 14.48 17.29 23.71
C LEU A 41 15.07 16.15 24.54
N LEU A 42 15.25 15.00 23.91
CA LEU A 42 16.05 13.91 24.44
C LEU A 42 17.51 14.36 24.39
N LEU A 43 17.91 15.11 25.41
CA LEU A 43 19.31 15.37 25.71
C LEU A 43 19.91 14.11 26.37
N SER A 44 21.12 13.76 25.93
CA SER A 44 22.08 12.81 26.51
C SER A 44 21.87 11.31 26.21
N ALA A 45 22.80 10.71 25.47
CA ALA A 45 24.05 10.21 26.04
C ALA A 45 25.05 9.86 24.93
N ASP A 46 26.24 10.45 25.01
CA ASP A 46 27.44 10.02 24.28
C ASP A 46 27.76 8.56 24.65
N LEU A 47 27.51 7.63 23.74
CA LEU A 47 28.10 6.30 23.79
C LEU A 47 29.46 6.35 23.07
N GLN A 48 30.52 6.59 23.82
CA GLN A 48 31.88 6.24 23.38
C GLN A 48 32.01 4.72 23.37
N ILE A 49 31.99 4.13 22.19
CA ILE A 49 32.31 2.71 21.98
C ILE A 49 33.85 2.59 21.94
N PRO A 50 34.50 1.88 22.87
CA PRO A 50 35.93 1.62 22.79
C PRO A 50 36.22 0.59 21.69
N VAL A 51 37.05 0.97 20.72
CA VAL A 51 37.57 0.08 19.68
C VAL A 51 38.67 -0.80 20.30
N PRO A 52 38.57 -2.14 20.30
CA PRO A 52 39.66 -2.99 20.76
C PRO A 52 40.81 -2.99 19.73
N ALA A 53 42.03 -2.73 20.21
CA ALA A 53 43.25 -2.81 19.41
C ALA A 53 43.54 -4.27 19.02
N LEU A 54 43.62 -4.54 17.71
CA LEU A 54 44.11 -5.80 17.15
C LEU A 54 45.62 -5.92 17.41
N ASN A 55 45.99 -6.84 18.30
CA ASN A 55 47.37 -7.22 18.56
C ASN A 55 47.80 -8.30 17.55
N LEU A 56 48.54 -7.92 16.50
CA LEU A 56 49.23 -8.86 15.61
C LEU A 56 50.54 -9.30 16.26
N ASN A 57 50.54 -10.44 16.94
CA ASN A 57 51.75 -11.19 17.27
C ASN A 57 51.52 -12.66 16.91
N THR A 58 51.83 -12.99 15.65
CA THR A 58 52.02 -14.36 15.18
C THR A 58 53.47 -14.78 15.45
N PRO A 59 53.74 -15.84 16.23
CA PRO A 59 55.07 -16.41 16.32
C PRO A 59 55.37 -17.26 15.07
N SER A 60 56.60 -17.11 14.56
CA SER A 60 57.20 -17.92 13.49
C SER A 60 57.23 -19.39 13.91
N ILE A 61 56.66 -20.28 13.10
CA ILE A 61 56.78 -21.73 13.28
C ILE A 61 58.00 -22.18 12.46
N ASP A 62 59.05 -22.53 13.18
CA ASP A 62 60.18 -23.32 12.69
C ASP A 62 59.67 -24.68 12.25
N THR A 63 59.95 -25.03 10.99
CA THR A 63 59.83 -26.38 10.46
C THR A 63 61.05 -27.17 10.92
N ASP A 64 60.89 -27.98 11.96
CA ASP A 64 61.84 -29.06 12.25
C ASP A 64 61.18 -30.43 12.04
N ASP A 65 61.98 -31.24 11.38
CA ASP A 65 61.76 -32.56 10.86
C ASP A 65 61.74 -33.57 12.02
N THR A 66 60.81 -34.53 12.02
CA THR A 66 60.96 -35.88 12.58
C THR A 66 59.61 -36.62 12.61
N LEU A 67 59.42 -37.49 11.63
CA LEU A 67 58.49 -38.61 11.74
C LEU A 67 58.98 -39.60 12.80
N PRO A 68 58.04 -40.22 13.54
CA PRO A 68 58.10 -41.69 13.61
C PRO A 68 56.73 -42.35 13.40
N ALA A 69 56.84 -43.61 12.97
CA ALA A 69 55.77 -44.45 12.48
C ALA A 69 55.00 -45.21 13.57
N LEU A 70 53.78 -45.60 13.20
CA LEU A 70 52.95 -46.73 13.67
C LEU A 70 52.43 -46.69 15.11
N THR A 71 51.10 -46.66 15.29
CA THR A 71 50.35 -47.81 15.85
C THR A 71 48.85 -47.72 15.54
N GLN A 72 48.26 -48.87 15.20
CA GLN A 72 46.82 -49.07 15.02
C GLN A 72 46.05 -48.88 16.32
N GLY A 73 44.83 -48.35 16.24
CA GLY A 73 43.90 -48.26 17.37
C GLY A 73 42.44 -48.08 16.92
N VAL A 74 41.74 -49.21 16.83
CA VAL A 74 40.36 -49.47 17.27
C VAL A 74 39.24 -48.53 16.79
N GLU A 75 38.29 -49.17 16.10
CA GLU A 75 36.95 -48.72 15.72
C GLU A 75 36.18 -48.09 16.89
N SER A 76 35.53 -46.94 16.62
CA SER A 76 34.26 -46.59 17.27
C SER A 76 33.31 -46.04 16.20
N PRO A 77 32.23 -46.75 15.85
CA PRO A 77 31.10 -46.16 15.17
C PRO A 77 30.31 -45.30 16.18
N ASP A 78 29.39 -44.47 15.71
CA ASP A 78 28.31 -43.81 16.49
C ASP A 78 28.52 -42.37 17.02
N HIS A 79 29.22 -41.49 16.29
CA HIS A 79 29.17 -40.04 16.59
C HIS A 79 28.94 -39.09 15.39
N LEU A 80 28.45 -39.60 14.25
CA LEU A 80 28.12 -38.78 13.07
C LEU A 80 26.63 -38.86 12.65
N ALA A 81 25.73 -39.08 13.60
CA ALA A 81 24.29 -38.91 13.39
C ALA A 81 23.87 -37.51 13.86
N GLY A 82 24.25 -36.48 13.09
CA GLY A 82 23.94 -35.10 13.44
C GLY A 82 24.43 -34.07 12.43
N LEU A 83 24.69 -34.46 11.18
CA LEU A 83 24.60 -33.52 10.07
C LEU A 83 23.11 -33.47 9.73
N GLU A 84 22.37 -32.65 10.50
CA GLU A 84 21.09 -32.14 10.01
C GLU A 84 21.37 -31.63 8.60
N ALA A 85 20.71 -32.26 7.63
CA ALA A 85 20.69 -31.76 6.28
C ALA A 85 20.35 -30.27 6.42
N ILE A 86 21.27 -29.41 5.99
CA ILE A 86 20.93 -28.05 5.62
C ILE A 86 19.92 -28.26 4.49
N GLU A 87 18.66 -28.43 4.86
CA GLU A 87 17.54 -28.45 3.94
C GLU A 87 17.74 -27.18 3.14
N SER A 88 18.06 -27.39 1.88
CA SER A 88 18.24 -26.34 0.92
C SER A 88 16.91 -25.62 0.88
N GLN A 89 16.77 -24.57 1.69
CA GLN A 89 15.66 -23.62 1.59
C GLN A 89 15.66 -23.28 0.10
N PRO A 90 14.63 -23.69 -0.66
CA PRO A 90 14.59 -23.38 -2.06
C PRO A 90 14.65 -21.86 -2.11
N LEU A 91 15.76 -21.32 -2.61
CA LEU A 91 15.83 -19.92 -2.98
C LEU A 91 14.70 -19.76 -3.97
N LEU A 92 13.59 -19.16 -3.53
CA LEU A 92 12.48 -18.78 -4.40
C LEU A 92 13.10 -17.87 -5.44
N SER A 93 13.43 -18.43 -6.60
CA SER A 93 14.05 -17.71 -7.70
C SER A 93 12.98 -16.80 -8.27
N GLY A 94 12.92 -15.56 -7.79
CA GLY A 94 12.06 -14.55 -8.37
C GLY A 94 12.42 -14.36 -9.85
N LEU A 95 11.46 -14.60 -10.74
CA LEU A 95 11.62 -14.36 -12.16
C LEU A 95 11.38 -12.87 -12.43
N VAL A 96 12.19 -12.26 -13.28
CA VAL A 96 11.93 -10.90 -13.76
C VAL A 96 11.18 -10.99 -15.09
N ALA A 97 10.05 -10.30 -15.19
CA ALA A 97 9.23 -10.23 -16.40
C ALA A 97 9.19 -8.79 -16.92
N HIS A 98 9.53 -8.61 -18.19
CA HIS A 98 9.50 -7.30 -18.85
C HIS A 98 8.30 -7.22 -19.78
N TRP A 99 7.60 -6.08 -19.71
CA TRP A 99 6.65 -5.72 -20.73
C TRP A 99 7.40 -5.35 -22.02
N ILE A 100 7.07 -5.99 -23.14
CA ILE A 100 7.73 -5.80 -24.45
C ILE A 100 6.79 -5.32 -25.55
N GLY A 101 5.49 -5.21 -25.26
CA GLY A 101 4.52 -4.75 -26.24
C GLY A 101 4.25 -3.25 -26.18
N GLY A 102 3.59 -2.69 -27.20
CA GLY A 102 2.89 -1.41 -27.04
C GLY A 102 1.66 -1.52 -26.13
N SER A 103 0.78 -0.52 -26.15
CA SER A 103 -0.47 -0.53 -25.38
C SER A 103 -1.24 -1.85 -25.52
N GLY A 104 -1.86 -2.30 -24.44
CA GLY A 104 -2.54 -3.58 -24.41
C GLY A 104 -2.91 -4.05 -23.02
N ASN A 105 -3.39 -5.29 -22.94
CA ASN A 105 -3.89 -5.88 -21.72
C ASN A 105 -2.81 -6.70 -21.03
N TRP A 106 -2.72 -6.59 -19.71
CA TRP A 106 -1.83 -7.39 -18.87
C TRP A 106 -1.99 -8.89 -19.14
N SER A 107 -3.22 -9.34 -19.38
CA SER A 107 -3.58 -10.73 -19.65
C SER A 107 -3.05 -11.31 -20.97
N ASP A 108 -2.45 -10.51 -21.85
CA ASP A 108 -1.89 -10.98 -23.12
C ASP A 108 -0.45 -11.51 -22.94
N PRO A 109 -0.21 -12.84 -23.01
CA PRO A 109 1.13 -13.40 -22.83
C PRO A 109 2.12 -12.96 -23.91
N THR A 110 1.65 -12.49 -25.07
CA THR A 110 2.54 -12.02 -26.16
C THR A 110 3.16 -10.65 -25.87
N LYS A 111 2.69 -9.97 -24.82
CA LYS A 111 3.21 -8.68 -24.35
C LYS A 111 4.34 -8.82 -23.32
N TRP A 112 4.66 -10.05 -22.91
CA TRP A 112 5.67 -10.37 -21.91
C TRP A 112 6.86 -11.10 -22.55
N ASP A 113 8.08 -10.69 -22.20
CA ASP A 113 9.33 -11.31 -22.68
C ASP A 113 9.45 -12.80 -22.36
N ILE A 114 8.92 -13.21 -21.21
CA ILE A 114 8.90 -14.60 -20.74
C ILE A 114 7.79 -15.44 -21.40
N GLY A 115 6.96 -14.86 -22.27
CA GLY A 115 5.88 -15.55 -22.99
C GLY A 115 4.74 -16.07 -22.11
N VAL A 116 4.69 -15.66 -20.84
CA VAL A 116 3.64 -16.00 -19.87
C VAL A 116 3.25 -14.75 -19.10
N VAL A 117 2.01 -14.70 -18.60
CA VAL A 117 1.49 -13.54 -17.86
C VAL A 117 1.98 -13.58 -16.41
N PRO A 118 2.70 -12.56 -15.91
CA PRO A 118 3.12 -12.46 -14.52
C PRO A 118 1.91 -12.30 -13.61
N ASN A 119 1.68 -13.31 -12.78
CA ASN A 119 0.61 -13.32 -11.79
C ASN A 119 0.92 -14.44 -10.81
N ASN A 120 1.65 -14.15 -9.72
CA ASN A 120 2.18 -15.05 -8.68
C ASN A 120 1.17 -16.12 -8.22
N SER A 121 0.92 -17.10 -9.07
CA SER A 121 -0.02 -18.18 -8.88
C SER A 121 0.81 -19.46 -8.87
N GLY A 122 0.71 -20.20 -7.76
CA GLY A 122 1.63 -21.29 -7.48
C GLY A 122 2.98 -20.80 -6.90
N ASP A 123 4.05 -21.48 -7.27
CA ASP A 123 5.37 -21.33 -6.63
C ASP A 123 6.27 -20.27 -7.30
N THR A 124 5.87 -19.76 -8.47
CA THR A 124 6.66 -18.76 -9.20
C THR A 124 6.30 -17.35 -8.74
N MET A 125 7.32 -16.62 -8.33
CA MET A 125 7.23 -15.23 -7.90
C MET A 125 7.81 -14.33 -8.99
N TYR A 126 7.10 -13.28 -9.37
CA TYR A 126 7.47 -12.37 -10.44
C TYR A 126 7.78 -10.97 -9.91
N THR A 127 8.91 -10.41 -10.34
CA THR A 127 9.16 -8.97 -10.32
C THR A 127 8.93 -8.44 -11.72
N VAL A 128 8.11 -7.40 -11.86
CA VAL A 128 7.72 -6.85 -13.15
C VAL A 128 8.46 -5.55 -13.44
N VAL A 129 8.89 -5.38 -14.69
CA VAL A 129 9.47 -4.16 -15.23
C VAL A 129 8.66 -3.70 -16.44
N ILE A 130 8.17 -2.47 -16.39
CA ILE A 130 7.46 -1.79 -17.46
C ILE A 130 8.23 -0.51 -17.76
N ASP A 131 9.14 -0.59 -18.72
CA ASP A 131 10.07 0.48 -19.11
C ASP A 131 10.43 0.26 -20.58
N LEU A 132 9.81 1.05 -21.47
CA LEU A 132 10.03 1.01 -22.91
C LEU A 132 10.71 2.30 -23.35
N THR A 133 11.72 2.16 -24.20
CA THR A 133 12.57 3.29 -24.61
C THR A 133 11.92 4.29 -25.56
N ASP A 134 10.90 3.88 -26.32
CA ASP A 134 10.47 4.60 -27.53
C ASP A 134 8.96 4.95 -27.56
N ALA A 135 8.21 4.61 -26.51
CA ALA A 135 6.78 4.92 -26.40
C ALA A 135 6.32 4.95 -24.94
N ASP A 136 5.28 5.75 -24.64
CA ASP A 136 4.50 5.71 -23.38
C ASP A 136 3.20 4.93 -23.63
N PRO A 137 3.25 3.58 -23.64
CA PRO A 137 2.05 2.76 -23.82
C PRO A 137 1.13 2.88 -22.60
N VAL A 138 -0.14 2.57 -22.84
CA VAL A 138 -1.11 2.34 -21.76
C VAL A 138 -1.26 0.84 -21.55
N ILE A 139 -0.82 0.37 -20.38
CA ILE A 139 -0.96 -1.01 -19.94
C ILE A 139 -2.25 -1.12 -19.13
N THR A 140 -3.20 -1.89 -19.64
CA THR A 140 -4.47 -2.14 -18.94
C THR A 140 -4.35 -3.37 -18.06
N VAL A 141 -4.52 -3.21 -16.74
CA VAL A 141 -4.76 -4.35 -15.84
C VAL A 141 -6.25 -4.71 -15.90
N ASP A 142 -6.54 -5.80 -16.60
CA ASP A 142 -7.87 -6.30 -16.93
C ASP A 142 -8.30 -7.53 -16.12
N GLN A 143 -7.48 -7.95 -15.15
CA GLN A 143 -7.69 -9.15 -14.34
C GLN A 143 -7.10 -9.00 -12.93
N ASN A 144 -7.36 -9.99 -12.06
CA ASN A 144 -6.68 -10.08 -10.77
C ASN A 144 -5.20 -10.45 -10.99
N VAL A 145 -4.31 -9.63 -10.45
CA VAL A 145 -2.86 -9.77 -10.56
C VAL A 145 -2.24 -9.64 -9.17
N THR A 146 -1.36 -10.58 -8.83
CA THR A 146 -0.46 -10.47 -7.68
C THR A 146 0.97 -10.62 -8.15
N ILE A 147 1.86 -9.69 -7.77
CA ILE A 147 3.29 -9.72 -8.12
C ILE A 147 4.15 -9.34 -6.92
N SER A 148 5.43 -9.68 -6.98
CA SER A 148 6.40 -9.48 -5.91
C SER A 148 7.10 -8.13 -5.97
N GLY A 149 7.08 -7.44 -7.11
CA GLY A 149 7.70 -6.12 -7.26
C GLY A 149 7.32 -5.49 -8.58
N LEU A 150 7.38 -4.16 -8.65
CA LEU A 150 7.03 -3.39 -9.83
C LEU A 150 8.04 -2.27 -10.04
N THR A 151 8.62 -2.20 -11.22
CA THR A 151 9.24 -0.99 -11.77
C THR A 151 8.37 -0.50 -12.91
N ASN A 152 7.84 0.71 -12.81
CA ASN A 152 6.94 1.30 -13.81
C ASN A 152 7.44 2.68 -14.25
N ALA A 153 7.77 2.80 -15.53
CA ALA A 153 8.07 4.06 -16.20
C ALA A 153 6.94 4.54 -17.12
N GLU A 154 5.92 3.70 -17.36
CA GLU A 154 4.86 3.95 -18.33
C GLU A 154 3.50 4.27 -17.68
N SER A 155 2.47 4.39 -18.50
CA SER A 155 1.09 4.54 -18.07
C SER A 155 0.41 3.20 -17.80
N MET A 156 -0.15 3.04 -16.59
CA MET A 156 -0.81 1.82 -16.13
C MET A 156 -2.23 2.11 -15.61
N ASP A 157 -3.22 1.52 -16.27
CA ASP A 157 -4.64 1.67 -15.95
C ASP A 157 -5.18 0.40 -15.30
N VAL A 158 -5.58 0.48 -14.04
CA VAL A 158 -6.23 -0.64 -13.33
C VAL A 158 -7.74 -0.54 -13.51
N GLN A 159 -8.25 -1.27 -14.52
CA GLN A 159 -9.66 -1.22 -14.94
C GLN A 159 -10.55 -2.22 -14.22
N ALA A 160 -10.02 -3.38 -13.83
CA ALA A 160 -10.79 -4.42 -13.18
C ALA A 160 -9.94 -5.23 -12.21
N GLY A 161 -10.62 -5.86 -11.25
CA GLY A 161 -10.00 -6.80 -10.32
C GLY A 161 -9.09 -6.17 -9.27
N THR A 162 -8.21 -7.00 -8.72
CA THR A 162 -7.21 -6.60 -7.72
C THR A 162 -5.81 -6.59 -8.33
N PHE A 163 -5.06 -5.50 -8.17
CA PHE A 163 -3.64 -5.41 -8.49
C PHE A 163 -2.83 -5.30 -7.20
N ASN A 164 -2.16 -6.38 -6.80
CA ASN A 164 -1.42 -6.46 -5.54
C ASN A 164 0.08 -6.55 -5.79
N VAL A 165 0.84 -5.65 -5.16
CA VAL A 165 2.31 -5.70 -5.16
C VAL A 165 2.81 -5.84 -3.72
N SER A 166 3.41 -7.00 -3.41
CA SER A 166 3.83 -7.35 -2.05
C SER A 166 5.27 -6.93 -1.70
N GLY A 167 6.11 -6.68 -2.69
CA GLY A 167 7.45 -6.12 -2.51
C GLY A 167 7.57 -4.70 -3.06
N ALA A 168 8.78 -4.33 -3.45
CA ALA A 168 9.11 -2.95 -3.77
C ALA A 168 8.38 -2.44 -5.03
N VAL A 169 7.92 -1.20 -4.97
CA VAL A 169 7.37 -0.45 -6.11
C VAL A 169 8.29 0.74 -6.39
N ASN A 170 8.75 0.87 -7.62
CA ASN A 170 9.42 2.06 -8.13
C ASN A 170 8.61 2.62 -9.30
N ASN A 171 7.96 3.76 -9.10
CA ASN A 171 7.12 4.40 -10.09
C ASN A 171 7.75 5.73 -10.53
N THR A 172 8.11 5.82 -11.81
CA THR A 172 8.46 7.06 -12.53
C THR A 172 7.38 7.46 -13.52
N GLY A 173 6.51 6.53 -13.92
CA GLY A 173 5.39 6.74 -14.84
C GLY A 173 4.08 7.11 -14.15
N THR A 174 2.96 6.65 -14.71
CA THR A 174 1.60 6.89 -14.20
C THR A 174 0.94 5.58 -13.77
N ILE A 175 0.36 5.55 -12.58
CA ILE A 175 -0.52 4.46 -12.13
C ILE A 175 -1.88 5.04 -11.77
N GLU A 176 -2.93 4.60 -12.46
CA GLU A 176 -4.28 5.09 -12.24
C GLU A 176 -5.27 3.95 -11.98
N VAL A 177 -6.02 4.04 -10.88
CA VAL A 177 -7.13 3.12 -10.58
C VAL A 177 -8.43 3.68 -11.16
N VAL A 178 -8.68 3.32 -12.42
CA VAL A 178 -9.81 3.84 -13.23
C VAL A 178 -11.08 3.01 -13.08
N GLY A 179 -10.97 1.73 -12.70
CA GLY A 179 -12.12 0.85 -12.50
C GLY A 179 -12.86 1.12 -11.20
N THR A 180 -14.19 1.30 -11.24
CA THR A 180 -15.02 1.55 -10.04
C THR A 180 -15.00 0.42 -9.02
N SER A 181 -14.74 -0.81 -9.47
CA SER A 181 -14.57 -2.01 -8.62
C SER A 181 -13.12 -2.47 -8.53
N ALA A 182 -12.19 -1.73 -9.14
CA ALA A 182 -10.78 -2.07 -9.11
C ALA A 182 -10.16 -1.71 -7.75
N THR A 183 -9.21 -2.52 -7.31
CA THR A 183 -8.42 -2.24 -6.11
C THR A 183 -6.95 -2.47 -6.39
N THR A 184 -6.12 -1.47 -6.14
CA THR A 184 -4.66 -1.59 -6.17
C THR A 184 -4.14 -1.56 -4.74
N THR A 185 -3.31 -2.53 -4.35
CA THR A 185 -2.65 -2.54 -3.03
C THR A 185 -1.13 -2.61 -3.17
N PHE A 186 -0.43 -1.69 -2.53
CA PHE A 186 1.02 -1.71 -2.34
C PHE A 186 1.34 -1.97 -0.86
N SER A 187 2.14 -3.01 -0.59
CA SER A 187 2.35 -3.50 0.79
C SER A 187 3.78 -3.48 1.31
N ASN A 188 4.65 -2.69 0.68
CA ASN A 188 6.05 -2.58 1.07
C ASN A 188 6.60 -1.19 0.74
N ASN A 189 7.91 -1.08 0.50
CA ASN A 189 8.54 0.15 0.08
C ASN A 189 8.00 0.62 -1.29
N VAL A 190 7.49 1.86 -1.33
CA VAL A 190 7.03 2.52 -2.56
C VAL A 190 7.86 3.78 -2.76
N ILE A 191 8.59 3.84 -3.87
CA ILE A 191 9.29 5.03 -4.31
C ILE A 191 8.47 5.62 -5.46
N ASN A 192 7.80 6.73 -5.21
CA ASN A 192 7.05 7.45 -6.24
C ASN A 192 7.78 8.72 -6.65
N SER A 193 8.15 8.77 -7.92
CA SER A 193 8.64 9.94 -8.63
C SER A 193 7.80 10.23 -9.88
N GLY A 194 6.68 9.52 -10.06
CA GLY A 194 5.69 9.72 -11.11
C GLY A 194 4.35 10.21 -10.56
N THR A 195 3.27 9.79 -11.20
CA THR A 195 1.88 10.07 -10.81
C THR A 195 1.21 8.81 -10.29
N ILE A 196 0.46 8.93 -9.19
CA ILE A 196 -0.40 7.85 -8.69
C ILE A 196 -1.77 8.43 -8.34
N SER A 197 -2.84 7.85 -8.88
CA SER A 197 -4.21 8.36 -8.72
C SER A 197 -5.24 7.24 -8.54
N ALA A 198 -6.27 7.51 -7.75
CA ALA A 198 -7.50 6.73 -7.68
C ALA A 198 -8.65 7.52 -8.32
N ALA A 199 -8.87 7.35 -9.63
CA ALA A 199 -9.91 8.04 -10.38
C ALA A 199 -11.32 7.51 -10.11
N ALA A 200 -11.46 6.24 -9.71
CA ALA A 200 -12.75 5.67 -9.33
C ALA A 200 -12.66 4.58 -8.26
N GLY A 201 -11.72 3.64 -8.40
CA GLY A 201 -11.57 2.51 -7.50
C GLY A 201 -10.84 2.83 -6.20
N ILE A 202 -10.20 1.82 -5.63
CA ILE A 202 -9.43 1.94 -4.39
C ILE A 202 -7.94 1.81 -4.70
N LEU A 203 -7.15 2.81 -4.34
CA LEU A 203 -5.71 2.72 -4.20
C LEU A 203 -5.37 2.59 -2.72
N ARG A 204 -4.68 1.53 -2.33
CA ARG A 204 -4.35 1.24 -0.94
C ARG A 204 -2.86 1.07 -0.74
N PHE A 205 -2.32 1.82 0.22
CA PHE A 205 -1.01 1.59 0.81
C PHE A 205 -1.23 0.85 2.12
N ALA A 206 -0.72 -0.38 2.25
CA ALA A 206 -1.03 -1.25 3.39
C ALA A 206 0.22 -1.89 3.97
N SER A 207 0.65 -1.44 5.16
CA SER A 207 1.97 -1.80 5.72
C SER A 207 3.14 -1.31 4.85
N ALA A 208 2.94 -0.16 4.17
CA ALA A 208 3.89 0.41 3.23
C ALA A 208 4.75 1.50 3.88
N THR A 209 5.96 1.67 3.34
CA THR A 209 6.75 2.90 3.53
C THR A 209 6.83 3.61 2.19
N VAL A 210 6.25 4.79 2.09
CA VAL A 210 6.10 5.52 0.83
C VAL A 210 7.02 6.74 0.83
N SER A 211 7.85 6.87 -0.19
CA SER A 211 8.61 8.08 -0.50
C SER A 211 7.94 8.78 -1.68
N ASN A 212 7.31 9.92 -1.44
CA ASN A 212 6.51 10.67 -2.41
C ASN A 212 6.97 12.15 -2.50
N VAL A 213 8.23 12.42 -2.18
CA VAL A 213 8.77 13.78 -2.04
C VAL A 213 8.54 14.61 -3.32
N GLY A 214 7.87 15.76 -3.17
CA GLY A 214 7.60 16.69 -4.25
C GLY A 214 6.56 16.21 -5.28
N ARG A 215 5.83 15.13 -4.97
CA ARG A 215 4.80 14.54 -5.84
C ARG A 215 3.43 14.55 -5.17
N THR A 216 2.40 14.26 -5.95
CA THR A 216 1.01 14.23 -5.50
C THR A 216 0.44 12.84 -5.66
N ILE A 217 -0.25 12.36 -4.63
CA ILE A 217 -1.11 11.18 -4.69
C ILE A 217 -2.55 11.65 -4.55
N THR A 218 -3.39 11.28 -5.52
CA THR A 218 -4.70 11.89 -5.70
C THR A 218 -5.83 10.88 -5.58
N ALA A 219 -6.85 11.19 -4.78
CA ALA A 219 -8.18 10.62 -4.88
C ALA A 219 -8.99 11.51 -5.83
N ASP A 220 -9.26 11.05 -7.06
CA ASP A 220 -9.95 11.80 -8.11
C ASP A 220 -11.30 11.18 -8.56
N GLY A 221 -12.15 10.89 -7.59
CA GLY A 221 -13.41 10.18 -7.77
C GLY A 221 -13.40 8.76 -7.21
N GLY A 222 -12.23 8.31 -6.73
CA GLY A 222 -12.03 7.09 -5.98
C GLY A 222 -11.47 7.32 -4.57
N ILE A 223 -10.92 6.26 -3.99
CA ILE A 223 -10.41 6.23 -2.62
C ILE A 223 -8.89 6.02 -2.63
N VAL A 224 -8.16 6.89 -1.95
CA VAL A 224 -6.78 6.63 -1.52
C VAL A 224 -6.82 6.23 -0.05
N GLU A 225 -6.47 4.99 0.26
CA GLU A 225 -6.36 4.50 1.63
C GLU A 225 -4.90 4.33 2.05
N VAL A 226 -4.55 4.92 3.19
CA VAL A 226 -3.26 4.75 3.87
C VAL A 226 -3.50 3.97 5.16
N ALA A 227 -3.12 2.70 5.14
CA ALA A 227 -3.39 1.73 6.20
C ALA A 227 -2.09 1.20 6.81
N ASN A 228 -1.89 1.35 8.12
CA ASN A 228 -0.68 0.86 8.82
C ASN A 228 0.64 1.29 8.14
N SER A 229 0.70 2.50 7.59
CA SER A 229 1.76 2.92 6.65
C SER A 229 2.45 4.21 7.08
N THR A 230 3.67 4.39 6.60
CA THR A 230 4.42 5.65 6.71
C THR A 230 4.49 6.33 5.36
N MET A 231 4.13 7.61 5.29
CA MET A 231 4.24 8.45 4.10
C MET A 231 5.31 9.53 4.33
N ASN A 232 6.22 9.70 3.38
CA ASN A 232 7.31 10.67 3.46
C ASN A 232 7.24 11.64 2.28
N GLY A 233 6.95 12.91 2.58
CA GLY A 233 6.88 13.99 1.61
C GLY A 233 5.70 13.94 0.64
N GLY A 234 5.60 15.01 -0.16
CA GLY A 234 4.56 15.15 -1.18
C GLY A 234 3.20 15.54 -0.62
N THR A 235 2.18 15.56 -1.48
CA THR A 235 0.84 16.00 -1.11
C THR A 235 -0.17 14.87 -1.29
N LEU A 236 -1.09 14.74 -0.33
CA LEU A 236 -2.30 13.95 -0.51
C LEU A 236 -3.45 14.88 -0.91
N VAL A 237 -4.15 14.55 -2.00
CA VAL A 237 -5.25 15.37 -2.52
C VAL A 237 -6.53 14.55 -2.60
N ALA A 238 -7.62 15.07 -2.04
CA ALA A 238 -8.97 14.63 -2.37
C ALA A 238 -9.60 15.68 -3.28
N THR A 239 -9.83 15.39 -4.56
CA THR A 239 -10.32 16.42 -5.50
C THR A 239 -11.75 16.85 -5.19
N ASP A 240 -12.23 17.92 -5.84
CA ASP A 240 -13.60 18.43 -5.72
C ASP A 240 -14.62 17.51 -6.43
N LYS A 241 -14.69 16.26 -5.99
CA LYS A 241 -15.71 15.28 -6.36
C LYS A 241 -16.21 14.59 -5.10
N ALA A 242 -17.53 14.37 -5.02
CA ALA A 242 -18.17 13.77 -3.85
C ALA A 242 -17.71 12.35 -3.48
N ASN A 243 -17.02 11.65 -4.39
CA ASN A 243 -16.47 10.31 -4.17
C ASN A 243 -14.96 10.30 -3.94
N SER A 244 -14.30 11.46 -3.97
CA SER A 244 -12.86 11.59 -3.71
C SER A 244 -12.60 11.50 -2.22
N PHE A 245 -12.03 10.38 -1.77
CA PHE A 245 -11.73 10.15 -0.36
C PHE A 245 -10.25 9.84 -0.13
N VAL A 246 -9.65 10.52 0.83
CA VAL A 246 -8.38 10.07 1.44
C VAL A 246 -8.71 9.48 2.80
N ARG A 247 -8.42 8.20 3.01
CA ARG A 247 -8.73 7.46 4.23
C ARG A 247 -7.47 7.02 4.96
N PHE A 248 -7.45 7.23 6.26
CA PHE A 248 -6.41 6.75 7.16
C PHE A 248 -6.97 5.62 8.02
N SER A 249 -6.24 4.50 8.14
CA SER A 249 -6.64 3.36 8.98
C SER A 249 -5.45 2.71 9.70
N GLY A 250 -5.69 2.14 10.87
CA GLY A 250 -4.64 1.54 11.70
C GLY A 250 -3.61 2.55 12.22
N ASP A 251 -2.31 2.23 12.10
CA ASP A 251 -1.19 3.06 12.52
C ASP A 251 -0.57 3.83 11.34
N VAL A 252 -0.82 5.14 11.26
CA VAL A 252 -0.35 5.97 10.15
C VAL A 252 0.66 7.01 10.64
N THR A 253 1.77 7.16 9.92
CA THR A 253 2.77 8.22 10.14
C THR A 253 2.95 9.05 8.86
N LEU A 254 2.88 10.38 8.97
CA LEU A 254 3.00 11.32 7.87
C LEU A 254 4.14 12.31 8.14
N ASN A 255 5.21 12.23 7.36
CA ASN A 255 6.40 13.06 7.51
C ASN A 255 6.43 14.11 6.39
N GLY A 256 6.05 15.35 6.70
CA GLY A 256 6.02 16.46 5.73
C GLY A 256 5.03 16.24 4.58
N VAL A 257 3.82 15.76 4.89
CA VAL A 257 2.77 15.45 3.91
C VAL A 257 1.59 16.42 4.07
N PRO A 258 1.57 17.57 3.35
CA PRO A 258 0.39 18.42 3.26
C PRO A 258 -0.83 17.69 2.68
N TRP A 259 -2.02 18.15 3.10
CA TRP A 259 -3.31 17.63 2.67
C TRP A 259 -4.07 18.72 1.93
N GLU A 260 -4.65 18.43 0.77
CA GLU A 260 -5.46 19.37 0.01
C GLU A 260 -6.80 18.76 -0.40
N ASP A 261 -7.84 19.58 -0.38
CA ASP A 261 -9.22 19.28 -0.74
C ASP A 261 -9.91 20.56 -1.25
N PRO A 262 -9.88 20.81 -2.56
CA PRO A 262 -10.39 22.07 -3.12
C PRO A 262 -11.91 22.19 -3.07
N GLY A 263 -12.68 21.25 -2.49
CA GLY A 263 -14.13 21.37 -2.42
C GLY A 263 -14.87 20.21 -1.75
N THR A 264 -15.41 19.30 -2.56
CA THR A 264 -16.35 18.23 -2.17
C THR A 264 -15.69 16.90 -1.84
N GLY A 265 -14.35 16.84 -1.82
CA GLY A 265 -13.61 15.68 -1.34
C GLY A 265 -13.72 15.54 0.17
N GLU A 266 -13.13 14.48 0.72
CA GLU A 266 -13.11 14.29 2.17
C GLU A 266 -11.89 13.50 2.66
N PHE A 267 -11.33 13.94 3.79
CA PHE A 267 -10.33 13.21 4.56
C PHE A 267 -11.00 12.46 5.71
N GLN A 268 -10.80 11.14 5.74
CA GLN A 268 -11.45 10.20 6.65
C GLN A 268 -10.44 9.53 7.57
N VAL A 269 -10.77 9.44 8.85
CA VAL A 269 -10.03 8.66 9.85
C VAL A 269 -10.95 7.50 10.24
N HIS A 270 -10.57 6.28 9.86
CA HIS A 270 -11.40 5.09 10.00
C HIS A 270 -10.63 3.97 10.69
N GLY A 271 -11.06 3.56 11.89
CA GLY A 271 -10.39 2.50 12.65
C GLY A 271 -8.92 2.80 12.96
N THR A 272 -8.54 4.08 12.94
CA THR A 272 -7.17 4.53 13.16
C THR A 272 -6.84 4.43 14.65
N THR A 273 -5.83 3.63 14.98
CA THR A 273 -5.34 3.51 16.36
C THR A 273 -4.42 4.69 16.67
N ARG A 274 -3.63 5.12 15.68
CA ARG A 274 -2.71 6.23 15.82
C ARG A 274 -2.49 6.91 14.47
N LEU A 275 -2.63 8.23 14.44
CA LEU A 275 -2.29 9.08 13.31
C LEU A 275 -1.25 10.08 13.78
N LEU A 276 0.00 9.89 13.36
CA LEU A 276 1.09 10.81 13.61
C LEU A 276 1.33 11.61 12.33
N GLY A 277 1.37 12.93 12.44
CA GLY A 277 1.69 13.79 11.33
C GLY A 277 2.54 14.95 11.81
N ASP A 278 3.39 15.45 10.92
CA ASP A 278 4.00 16.76 11.11
C ASP A 278 2.90 17.83 10.96
N TYR A 279 2.28 18.18 12.09
CA TYR A 279 1.15 19.11 12.14
C TYR A 279 1.57 20.58 11.98
N GLU A 280 2.85 20.89 11.69
CA GLU A 280 3.31 22.26 11.49
C GLU A 280 2.53 23.01 10.40
N THR A 281 1.97 22.31 9.41
CA THR A 281 1.14 22.92 8.36
C THR A 281 -0.33 23.13 8.74
N GLN A 282 -0.78 22.60 9.88
CA GLN A 282 -2.19 22.49 10.30
C GLN A 282 -3.06 21.77 9.25
N LEU A 283 -4.27 21.35 9.62
CA LEU A 283 -5.29 21.11 8.59
C LEU A 283 -5.53 22.45 7.90
N PRO A 284 -5.57 22.54 6.56
CA PRO A 284 -5.84 23.82 5.94
C PRO A 284 -7.16 24.41 6.46
N ALA A 285 -7.24 25.73 6.52
CA ALA A 285 -8.37 26.41 7.14
C ALA A 285 -9.66 26.17 6.34
N GLY A 286 -10.73 25.71 7.01
CA GLY A 286 -12.04 25.44 6.39
C GLY A 286 -12.33 23.97 6.08
N TYR A 287 -11.41 23.07 6.41
CA TYR A 287 -11.46 21.67 6.01
C TYR A 287 -12.09 20.77 7.06
N ARG A 288 -12.73 19.68 6.61
CA ARG A 288 -13.45 18.75 7.47
C ARG A 288 -12.70 17.42 7.58
N LEU A 289 -12.09 17.20 8.73
CA LEU A 289 -11.68 15.85 9.13
C LEU A 289 -12.90 15.07 9.61
N VAL A 290 -13.20 13.95 8.96
CA VAL A 290 -14.30 13.07 9.36
C VAL A 290 -13.73 11.87 10.11
N VAL A 291 -14.00 11.83 11.41
CA VAL A 291 -13.63 10.68 12.26
C VAL A 291 -14.80 9.70 12.27
N GLN A 292 -14.58 8.53 11.68
CA GLN A 292 -15.51 7.41 11.68
C GLN A 292 -14.98 6.36 12.66
N SER A 293 -15.69 6.21 13.76
CA SER A 293 -15.39 5.20 14.75
C SER A 293 -16.35 4.03 14.55
N ASP A 294 -15.82 2.83 14.29
CA ASP A 294 -16.61 1.60 14.22
C ASP A 294 -17.02 1.16 15.64
N TRP A 295 -17.82 1.96 16.34
CA TRP A 295 -18.45 1.53 17.58
C TRP A 295 -19.80 0.90 17.25
N TRP A 296 -19.86 -0.39 17.54
CA TRP A 296 -20.99 -1.31 17.53
C TRP A 296 -22.36 -0.69 17.89
N ALA A 297 -23.42 -1.16 17.23
CA ALA A 297 -24.77 -1.11 17.78
C ALA A 297 -25.03 -2.47 18.47
N PRO A 298 -25.34 -2.51 19.78
CA PRO A 298 -25.97 -3.70 20.35
C PRO A 298 -27.31 -3.93 19.64
N ALA A 299 -27.56 -5.20 19.30
CA ALA A 299 -28.85 -5.71 18.90
C ALA A 299 -29.90 -5.52 20.02
#